data_AF-A0A2A4UWQ6-F1
#
_entry.id   AF-A0A2A4UWQ6-F1
#
_cell.length_a   1.000
_cell.length_b   1.000
_cell.length_c   1.000
_cell.angle_alpha   90.00
_cell.angle_beta   90.00
_cell.angle_gamma   90.00
#
_symmetry.space_group_name_H-M   'P 1'
#
loop_
_entity.id
_entity.type
_entity.pdbx_description
1 polymer ?
#
loop_
_entity_poly.entity_id
_entity_poly.type
_entity_poly.pdbx_seq_one_letter_code
_entity_poly.pdbx_strand_id
1 'polypeptide(L)'
;MPYGFVLTLLFSQTLLFSQTLLFSQLVWAESPARTSFNQAVALYQEGLISCREAHKLRASDLNRAKKLFQKYEAAKNKATDLSPQILTTKEFNIDRNIKLCEQAKADILRSEAIPVIETAIDLCKSSKSALLKSKTEQSRHLYNQYLSQKQKAFELATDVIKVQSIRLNIARCDKFENKLNKSEIALASLNQKISTEKSKASKSYQLCKQGIKSSDTASNRSSGTAKAKQLLAQSKVQLASVGISTLKSIKLFSDSKLGKNLLKEMGHSEQCQTKLSKSIENKDVLLAEEEKTQRANQLAQKAKAEKAEQQKALYQKILYQKTQEQKLVQAEKAKNPPQKPAAESAAENSVNKTPNNNSTNSRDKVKKEARPKSKPMATEVAKKKWAPKRDWTNLVADIQTQKQSSLSSDLSDDDEDEDEDEDFDEDEEDFDESKSAQKKSGLIRDWTQLVR
;
A
#
# COMPACT_ATOMS: atom_id res chain seq x y z
N MET A 1 68.64 -23.55 58.32
CA MET A 1 70.07 -23.93 58.38
C MET A 1 70.91 -22.68 58.12
N PRO A 2 71.70 -22.22 59.10
CA PRO A 2 72.61 -21.09 58.98
C PRO A 2 74.08 -21.55 58.91
N TYR A 3 74.87 -20.99 58.01
CA TYR A 3 76.34 -20.92 58.03
C TYR A 3 76.68 -19.66 57.21
N GLY A 4 77.40 -18.64 57.66
CA GLY A 4 78.44 -18.55 58.68
C GLY A 4 79.83 -18.64 58.01
N PHE A 5 80.73 -17.69 58.34
CA PHE A 5 82.20 -17.70 58.12
C PHE A 5 82.67 -17.27 56.70
N VAL A 6 83.71 -16.44 56.39
CA VAL A 6 84.90 -15.81 57.03
C VAL A 6 85.33 -14.62 56.14
N LEU A 7 85.48 -13.37 56.60
CA LEU A 7 86.68 -12.66 57.15
C LEU A 7 88.00 -12.66 56.32
N THR A 8 88.32 -11.48 55.78
CA THR A 8 89.66 -10.84 55.62
C THR A 8 90.82 -11.58 54.93
N LEU A 9 91.38 -10.93 53.90
CA LEU A 9 92.83 -10.74 53.74
C LEU A 9 93.13 -9.40 53.04
N LEU A 10 93.83 -8.53 53.75
CA LEU A 10 94.57 -7.35 53.28
C LEU A 10 95.95 -7.80 52.79
N PHE A 11 96.43 -7.32 51.65
CA PHE A 11 97.85 -7.08 51.29
C PHE A 11 97.85 -6.33 49.95
N SER A 12 98.05 -5.00 49.92
CA SER A 12 99.34 -4.31 49.83
C SER A 12 100.13 -4.63 48.55
N GLN A 13 99.96 -3.81 47.50
CA GLN A 13 101.04 -3.50 46.56
C GLN A 13 100.77 -2.15 45.88
N THR A 14 101.39 -1.14 46.46
CA THR A 14 101.68 0.16 45.87
C THR A 14 102.79 0.06 44.83
N LEU A 15 102.67 0.91 43.81
CA LEU A 15 103.75 1.47 42.98
C LEU A 15 104.43 0.54 41.98
N LEU A 16 103.92 0.57 40.74
CA LEU A 16 104.69 0.66 39.49
C LEU A 16 103.68 0.53 38.34
N PHE A 17 103.14 1.64 37.81
CA PHE A 17 102.67 1.78 36.42
C PHE A 17 102.26 3.24 36.15
N SER A 18 103.23 4.14 36.27
CA SER A 18 103.11 5.54 35.86
C SER A 18 103.58 5.71 34.41
N GLN A 19 102.99 4.96 33.45
CA GLN A 19 103.34 5.09 32.02
C GLN A 19 102.29 4.60 31.01
N THR A 20 100.99 4.75 31.30
CA THR A 20 99.89 4.52 30.31
C THR A 20 98.75 5.56 30.42
N LEU A 21 99.08 6.81 30.73
CA LEU A 21 98.14 7.94 30.75
C LEU A 21 98.19 8.78 29.45
N LEU A 22 98.19 8.11 28.28
CA LEU A 22 98.10 8.77 26.96
C LEU A 22 97.25 7.95 25.95
N PHE A 23 96.20 7.26 26.41
CA PHE A 23 95.25 6.56 25.51
C PHE A 23 93.78 6.65 25.95
N SER A 24 93.37 7.77 26.57
CA SER A 24 91.99 7.90 27.08
C SER A 24 91.17 9.06 26.51
N GLN A 25 91.52 9.58 25.34
CA GLN A 25 90.67 10.55 24.63
C GLN A 25 90.40 10.18 23.17
N LEU A 26 90.28 8.89 22.84
CA LEU A 26 89.38 8.53 21.73
C LEU A 26 87.95 8.71 22.24
N VAL A 27 87.49 9.96 22.23
CA VAL A 27 86.07 10.26 22.11
C VAL A 27 85.71 9.74 20.72
N TRP A 28 85.21 8.52 20.65
CA TRP A 28 84.56 8.01 19.44
C TRP A 28 83.39 8.95 19.19
N ALA A 29 83.57 9.92 18.30
CA ALA A 29 82.52 10.79 17.84
C ALA A 29 81.47 9.89 17.18
N GLU A 30 80.45 9.55 17.95
CA GLU A 30 79.31 8.78 17.48
C GLU A 30 78.74 9.52 16.28
N SER A 31 78.64 8.85 15.13
CA SER A 31 78.22 9.53 13.92
C SER A 31 76.87 10.23 14.16
N PRO A 32 76.63 11.43 13.60
CA PRO A 32 75.37 12.14 13.80
C PRO A 32 74.15 11.30 13.41
N ALA A 33 74.32 10.38 12.44
CA ALA A 33 73.32 9.38 12.05
C ALA A 33 73.03 8.33 13.14
N ARG A 34 74.05 7.86 13.88
CA ARG A 34 73.86 6.92 15.00
C ARG A 34 73.21 7.61 16.20
N THR A 35 73.55 8.88 16.42
CA THR A 35 72.93 9.71 17.45
C THR A 35 71.44 9.97 17.17
N SER A 36 71.08 10.32 15.92
CA SER A 36 69.67 10.52 15.53
C SER A 36 68.86 9.22 15.59
N PHE A 37 69.45 8.08 15.20
CA PHE A 37 68.81 6.78 15.33
C PHE A 37 68.53 6.41 16.80
N ASN A 38 69.51 6.57 17.70
CA ASN A 38 69.31 6.30 19.13
C ASN A 38 68.20 7.19 19.74
N GLN A 39 68.13 8.47 19.34
CA GLN A 39 67.06 9.37 19.76
C GLN A 39 65.69 8.93 19.21
N ALA A 40 65.63 8.51 17.94
CA ALA A 40 64.42 7.94 17.35
C ALA A 40 63.95 6.69 18.10
N VAL A 41 64.87 5.79 18.46
CA VAL A 41 64.57 4.57 19.23
C VAL A 41 63.97 4.93 20.60
N ALA A 42 64.54 5.90 21.32
CA ALA A 42 64.02 6.34 22.61
C ALA A 42 62.59 6.89 22.52
N LEU A 43 62.32 7.77 21.54
CA LEU A 43 60.97 8.30 21.29
C LEU A 43 59.97 7.20 20.90
N TYR A 44 60.39 6.25 20.07
CA TYR A 44 59.55 5.12 19.70
C TYR A 44 59.20 4.25 20.92
N GLN A 45 60.16 3.95 21.78
CA GLN A 45 59.95 3.17 23.00
C GLN A 45 58.98 3.85 23.98
N GLU A 46 59.03 5.18 24.10
CA GLU A 46 58.04 5.94 24.86
C GLU A 46 56.62 5.76 24.28
N GLY A 47 56.48 5.89 22.95
CA GLY A 47 55.23 5.64 22.25
C GLY A 47 54.69 4.22 22.45
N LEU A 48 55.57 3.21 22.45
CA LEU A 48 55.20 1.81 22.59
C LEU A 48 54.47 1.51 23.91
N ILE A 49 54.81 2.21 25.00
CA ILE A 49 54.09 2.10 26.28
C ILE A 49 52.62 2.49 26.07
N SER A 50 52.37 3.61 25.39
CA SER A 50 51.01 4.08 25.09
C SER A 50 50.23 3.10 24.21
N CYS A 51 50.88 2.49 23.20
CA CYS A 51 50.24 1.44 22.38
C CYS A 51 49.81 0.23 23.22
N ARG A 52 50.68 -0.27 24.10
CA ARG A 52 50.37 -1.43 24.97
C ARG A 52 49.24 -1.12 25.94
N GLU A 53 49.21 0.08 26.52
CA GLU A 53 48.10 0.52 27.37
C GLU A 53 46.80 0.67 26.58
N ALA A 54 46.86 1.24 25.37
CA ALA A 54 45.70 1.34 24.48
C ALA A 54 45.10 -0.04 24.18
N HIS A 55 45.95 -1.03 23.87
CA HIS A 55 45.50 -2.40 23.61
C HIS A 55 44.77 -3.01 24.81
N LYS A 56 45.28 -2.81 26.03
CA LYS A 56 44.62 -3.30 27.26
C LYS A 56 43.25 -2.66 27.48
N LEU A 57 43.11 -1.37 27.18
CA LEU A 57 41.90 -0.60 27.46
C LEU A 57 40.80 -0.71 26.39
N ARG A 58 41.08 -1.29 25.22
CA ARG A 58 40.15 -1.32 24.07
C ARG A 58 38.74 -1.83 24.39
N ALA A 59 38.61 -2.77 25.33
CA ALA A 59 37.33 -3.37 25.71
C ALA A 59 36.61 -2.64 26.86
N SER A 60 37.34 -1.94 27.73
CA SER A 60 36.80 -1.31 28.95
C SER A 60 36.63 0.21 28.83
N ASP A 61 37.54 0.88 28.12
CA ASP A 61 37.55 2.32 27.93
C ASP A 61 38.10 2.66 26.54
N LEU A 62 37.24 2.48 25.53
CA LEU A 62 37.59 2.70 24.12
C LEU A 62 38.07 4.13 23.85
N ASN A 63 37.47 5.12 24.52
CA ASN A 63 37.85 6.53 24.35
C ASN A 63 39.29 6.77 24.84
N ARG A 64 39.66 6.24 26.01
CA ARG A 64 41.03 6.33 26.50
C ARG A 64 42.00 5.52 25.64
N ALA A 65 41.60 4.34 25.18
CA ALA A 65 42.39 3.53 24.27
C ALA A 65 42.74 4.30 22.99
N LYS A 66 41.75 4.96 22.35
CA LYS A 66 41.97 5.80 21.16
C LYS A 66 42.96 6.93 21.42
N LYS A 67 42.82 7.65 22.54
CA LYS A 67 43.74 8.75 22.91
C LYS A 67 45.18 8.26 23.12
N LEU A 68 45.37 7.13 23.80
CA LEU A 68 46.70 6.54 23.99
C LEU A 68 47.28 6.02 22.68
N PHE A 69 46.46 5.45 21.80
CA PHE A 69 46.93 5.01 20.49
C PHE A 69 47.35 6.19 19.61
N GLN A 70 46.64 7.32 19.66
CA GLN A 70 47.07 8.56 18.99
C GLN A 70 48.41 9.08 19.51
N LYS A 71 48.68 8.96 20.82
CA LYS A 71 50.01 9.28 21.37
C LYS A 71 51.10 8.39 20.79
N TYR A 72 50.84 7.09 20.66
CA TYR A 72 51.75 6.17 19.98
C TYR A 72 52.00 6.58 18.53
N GLU A 73 50.96 6.88 17.75
CA GLU A 73 51.12 7.31 16.35
C GLU A 73 51.95 8.60 16.24
N ALA A 74 51.71 9.58 17.13
CA ALA A 74 52.49 10.82 17.17
C ALA A 74 53.97 10.57 17.52
N ALA A 75 54.26 9.71 18.50
CA ALA A 75 55.62 9.34 18.88
C ALA A 75 56.33 8.56 17.76
N LYS A 76 55.63 7.63 17.10
CA LYS A 76 56.14 6.88 15.95
C LYS A 76 56.50 7.82 14.79
N ASN A 77 55.65 8.80 14.48
CA ASN A 77 55.90 9.77 13.42
C ASN A 77 57.13 10.63 13.73
N LYS A 78 57.22 11.18 14.95
CA LYS A 78 58.41 11.93 15.40
C LYS A 78 59.70 11.11 15.32
N ALA A 79 59.65 9.84 15.74
CA ALA A 79 60.80 8.94 15.62
C ALA A 79 61.17 8.70 14.15
N THR A 80 60.17 8.56 13.27
CA THR A 80 60.36 8.39 11.81
C THR A 80 61.00 9.63 11.19
N ASP A 81 60.57 10.83 11.60
CA ASP A 81 61.12 12.10 11.12
C ASP A 81 62.60 12.26 11.51
N LEU A 82 63.01 11.74 12.68
CA LEU A 82 64.41 11.73 13.11
C LEU A 82 65.25 10.67 12.40
N SER A 83 64.69 9.48 12.18
CA SER A 83 65.36 8.39 11.45
C SER A 83 64.34 7.47 10.78
N PRO A 84 64.19 7.53 9.44
CA PRO A 84 63.26 6.66 8.70
C PRO A 84 63.56 5.16 8.84
N GLN A 85 64.81 4.81 9.20
CA GLN A 85 65.24 3.43 9.46
C GLN A 85 64.47 2.77 10.62
N ILE A 86 63.81 3.55 11.47
CA ILE A 86 62.97 3.03 12.57
C ILE A 86 61.85 2.10 12.07
N LEU A 87 61.35 2.32 10.84
CA LEU A 87 60.25 1.53 10.29
C LEU A 87 60.70 0.17 9.75
N THR A 88 61.99 -0.01 9.47
CA THR A 88 62.54 -1.21 8.82
C THR A 88 63.56 -1.95 9.69
N THR A 89 64.00 -1.35 10.79
CA THR A 89 64.99 -1.96 11.69
C THR A 89 64.41 -3.15 12.47
N LYS A 90 65.25 -4.17 12.64
CA LYS A 90 64.99 -5.32 13.53
C LYS A 90 65.58 -5.11 14.93
N GLU A 91 66.37 -4.06 15.12
CA GLU A 91 66.97 -3.75 16.41
C GLU A 91 65.88 -3.48 17.46
N PHE A 92 66.15 -3.85 18.71
CA PHE A 92 65.23 -3.68 19.84
C PHE A 92 63.82 -4.28 19.61
N ASN A 93 63.67 -5.23 18.69
CA ASN A 93 62.39 -5.83 18.28
C ASN A 93 61.37 -4.79 17.77
N ILE A 94 61.84 -3.70 17.16
CA ILE A 94 60.97 -2.60 16.70
C ILE A 94 59.97 -3.10 15.65
N ASP A 95 60.41 -3.86 14.65
CA ASP A 95 59.57 -4.48 13.62
C ASP A 95 58.39 -5.28 14.21
N ARG A 96 58.66 -6.13 15.21
CA ARG A 96 57.64 -6.93 15.89
C ARG A 96 56.68 -6.06 16.69
N ASN A 97 57.20 -5.03 17.36
CA ASN A 97 56.40 -4.10 18.14
C ASN A 97 55.48 -3.25 17.22
N ILE A 98 55.95 -2.86 16.03
CA ILE A 98 55.12 -2.17 15.04
C ILE A 98 53.93 -3.05 14.65
N LYS A 99 54.19 -4.32 14.28
CA LYS A 99 53.13 -5.29 13.95
C LYS A 99 52.12 -5.49 15.08
N LEU A 100 52.60 -5.58 16.33
CA LEU A 100 51.73 -5.67 17.51
C LEU A 100 50.84 -4.43 17.64
N CYS A 101 51.38 -3.24 17.41
CA CYS A 101 50.61 -2.00 17.48
C CYS A 101 49.65 -1.82 16.29
N GLU A 102 49.98 -2.35 15.10
CA GLU A 102 49.03 -2.44 13.99
C GLU A 102 47.85 -3.35 14.33
N GLN A 103 48.11 -4.50 14.95
CA GLN A 103 47.04 -5.36 15.48
C GLN A 103 46.22 -4.64 16.56
N ALA A 104 46.87 -3.90 17.46
CA ALA A 104 46.15 -3.12 18.46
C ALA A 104 45.25 -2.04 17.84
N LYS A 105 45.69 -1.38 16.75
CA LYS A 105 44.87 -0.46 15.96
C LYS A 105 43.63 -1.16 15.42
N ALA A 106 43.82 -2.30 14.77
CA ALA A 106 42.73 -3.09 14.20
C ALA A 106 41.73 -3.52 15.28
N ASP A 107 42.20 -3.97 16.44
CA ASP A 107 41.33 -4.36 17.56
C ASP A 107 40.54 -3.17 18.14
N ILE A 108 41.14 -1.98 18.23
CA ILE A 108 40.47 -0.75 18.66
C ILE A 108 39.37 -0.38 17.67
N LEU A 109 39.67 -0.37 16.37
CA LEU A 109 38.70 -0.08 15.31
C LEU A 109 37.56 -1.10 15.31
N ARG A 110 37.86 -2.39 15.51
CA ARG A 110 36.83 -3.43 15.63
C ARG A 110 35.93 -3.20 16.85
N SER A 111 36.52 -2.84 17.99
CA SER A 111 35.76 -2.51 19.21
C SER A 111 34.84 -1.29 19.00
N GLU A 112 35.22 -0.36 18.13
CA GLU A 112 34.37 0.76 17.71
C GLU A 112 33.27 0.35 16.73
N ALA A 113 33.56 -0.58 15.81
CA ALA A 113 32.62 -1.03 14.78
C ALA A 113 31.52 -1.97 15.32
N ILE A 114 31.81 -2.80 16.34
CA ILE A 114 30.87 -3.77 16.93
C ILE A 114 29.51 -3.14 17.31
N PRO A 115 29.42 -2.07 18.14
CA PRO A 115 28.13 -1.51 18.51
C PRO A 115 27.36 -0.92 17.32
N VAL A 116 28.06 -0.46 16.27
CA VAL A 116 27.44 0.06 15.04
C VAL A 116 26.77 -1.08 14.26
N ILE A 117 27.46 -2.21 14.09
CA ILE A 117 26.90 -3.36 13.38
C ILE A 117 25.81 -4.08 14.20
N GLU A 118 25.91 -4.11 15.53
CA GLU A 118 24.82 -4.59 16.40
C GLU A 118 23.54 -3.75 16.22
N THR A 119 23.68 -2.43 16.17
CA THR A 119 22.58 -1.52 15.85
C THR A 119 21.98 -1.82 14.46
N ALA A 120 22.83 -2.08 13.46
CA ALA A 120 22.38 -2.48 12.13
C ALA A 120 21.55 -3.77 12.19
N ILE A 121 22.03 -4.80 12.91
CA ILE A 121 21.34 -6.08 13.05
C ILE A 121 19.96 -5.89 13.70
N ASP A 122 19.84 -5.03 14.71
CA ASP A 122 18.55 -4.74 15.35
C ASP A 122 17.57 -3.99 14.44
N LEU A 123 18.06 -3.13 13.55
CA LEU A 123 17.26 -2.50 12.50
C LEU A 123 16.72 -3.54 11.50
N CYS A 124 17.53 -4.51 11.11
CA CYS A 124 17.10 -5.64 10.28
C CYS A 124 16.03 -6.50 10.98
N LYS A 125 16.20 -6.84 12.27
CA LYS A 125 15.17 -7.55 13.06
C LYS A 125 13.85 -6.75 13.11
N SER A 126 13.96 -5.44 13.33
CA SER A 126 12.81 -4.53 13.33
C SER A 126 12.12 -4.48 11.97
N SER A 127 12.90 -4.48 10.89
CA SER A 127 12.40 -4.56 9.52
C SER A 127 11.62 -5.87 9.27
N LYS A 128 12.16 -7.02 9.70
CA LYS A 128 11.46 -8.32 9.64
C LYS A 128 10.15 -8.29 10.42
N SER A 129 10.15 -7.73 11.64
CA SER A 129 8.93 -7.57 12.47
C SER A 129 7.88 -6.68 11.80
N ALA A 130 8.31 -5.60 11.14
CA ALA A 130 7.42 -4.72 10.38
C ALA A 130 6.79 -5.45 9.19
N LEU A 131 7.55 -6.28 8.47
CA LEU A 131 7.05 -7.08 7.36
C LEU A 131 6.01 -8.11 7.82
N LEU A 132 6.26 -8.81 8.93
CA LEU A 132 5.30 -9.74 9.54
C LEU A 132 3.99 -9.05 9.96
N LYS A 133 4.05 -7.77 10.30
CA LYS A 133 2.88 -6.91 10.59
C LYS A 133 2.26 -6.31 9.33
N SER A 134 2.66 -6.78 8.15
CA SER A 134 2.22 -6.31 6.83
C SER A 134 2.47 -4.82 6.59
N LYS A 135 3.50 -4.25 7.22
CA LYS A 135 3.93 -2.85 7.07
C LYS A 135 5.13 -2.77 6.14
N THR A 136 4.92 -3.07 4.86
CA THR A 136 6.00 -3.19 3.87
C THR A 136 6.84 -1.92 3.71
N GLU A 137 6.21 -0.73 3.65
CA GLU A 137 6.93 0.54 3.55
C GLU A 137 7.84 0.80 4.77
N GLN A 138 7.33 0.54 5.98
CA GLN A 138 8.11 0.67 7.20
C GLN A 138 9.26 -0.35 7.25
N SER A 139 9.00 -1.58 6.79
CA SER A 139 10.02 -2.62 6.68
C SER A 139 11.15 -2.19 5.74
N ARG A 140 10.85 -1.66 4.55
CA ARG A 140 11.85 -1.10 3.63
C ARG A 140 12.66 0.02 4.24
N HIS A 141 12.00 0.97 4.90
CA HIS A 141 12.69 2.07 5.55
C HIS A 141 13.71 1.59 6.59
N LEU A 142 13.31 0.66 7.46
CA LEU A 142 14.20 0.06 8.47
C LEU A 142 15.33 -0.76 7.84
N TYR A 143 15.06 -1.48 6.74
CA TYR A 143 16.09 -2.23 6.02
C TYR A 143 17.15 -1.32 5.40
N ASN A 144 16.75 -0.18 4.82
CA ASN A 144 17.68 0.81 4.29
C ASN A 144 18.56 1.43 5.41
N GLN A 145 17.99 1.63 6.60
CA GLN A 145 18.78 2.04 7.76
C GLN A 145 19.79 0.96 8.18
N TYR A 146 19.42 -0.32 8.13
CA TYR A 146 20.35 -1.44 8.31
C TYR A 146 21.51 -1.35 7.33
N LEU A 147 21.25 -1.18 6.03
CA LEU A 147 22.31 -1.07 5.01
C LEU A 147 23.27 0.08 5.30
N SER A 148 22.75 1.25 5.68
CA SER A 148 23.55 2.42 6.04
C SER A 148 24.44 2.15 7.27
N GLN A 149 23.91 1.53 8.32
CA GLN A 149 24.71 1.23 9.52
C GLN A 149 25.71 0.09 9.28
N LYS A 150 25.36 -0.92 8.48
CA LYS A 150 26.27 -1.99 8.05
C LYS A 150 27.48 -1.40 7.32
N GLN A 151 27.23 -0.51 6.37
CA GLN A 151 28.29 0.18 5.62
C GLN A 151 29.18 1.01 6.55
N LYS A 152 28.59 1.79 7.47
CA LYS A 152 29.33 2.57 8.47
C LYS A 152 30.22 1.69 9.36
N ALA A 153 29.76 0.50 9.74
CA ALA A 153 30.58 -0.43 10.51
C ALA A 153 31.77 -0.97 9.70
N PHE A 154 31.59 -1.25 8.41
CA PHE A 154 32.67 -1.70 7.52
C PHE A 154 33.70 -0.62 7.18
N GLU A 155 33.27 0.65 7.14
CA GLU A 155 34.18 1.79 7.03
C GLU A 155 35.08 1.95 8.26
N LEU A 156 34.58 1.58 9.44
CA LEU A 156 35.38 1.58 10.68
C LEU A 156 36.33 0.37 10.73
N ALA A 157 35.80 -0.83 10.50
CA ALA A 157 36.58 -2.07 10.49
C ALA A 157 35.98 -3.09 9.53
N THR A 158 36.65 -3.33 8.40
CA THR A 158 36.25 -4.33 7.40
C THR A 158 36.21 -5.76 7.96
N ASP A 159 36.99 -6.03 8.99
CA ASP A 159 37.10 -7.35 9.60
C ASP A 159 36.16 -7.60 10.78
N VAL A 160 35.23 -6.68 11.05
CA VAL A 160 34.16 -6.88 12.04
C VAL A 160 33.32 -8.13 11.73
N ILE A 161 33.24 -8.52 10.45
CA ILE A 161 32.60 -9.74 9.98
C ILE A 161 33.32 -11.03 10.40
N LYS A 162 34.56 -10.98 10.89
CA LYS A 162 35.25 -12.17 11.41
C LYS A 162 34.60 -12.70 12.70
N VAL A 163 33.84 -11.88 13.41
CA VAL A 163 33.05 -12.31 14.56
C VAL A 163 31.89 -13.18 14.05
N GLN A 164 31.90 -14.46 14.41
CA GLN A 164 30.98 -15.46 13.85
C GLN A 164 29.50 -15.08 14.01
N SER A 165 29.11 -14.57 15.19
CA SER A 165 27.72 -14.15 15.44
C SER A 165 27.29 -12.99 14.55
N ILE A 166 28.17 -12.03 14.29
CA ILE A 166 27.90 -10.90 13.38
C ILE A 166 27.76 -11.40 11.95
N ARG A 167 28.68 -12.26 11.49
CA ARG A 167 28.64 -12.87 10.16
C ARG A 167 27.31 -13.57 9.86
N LEU A 168 26.86 -14.42 10.79
CA LEU A 168 25.61 -15.17 10.64
C LEU A 168 24.40 -14.24 10.59
N ASN A 169 24.36 -13.20 11.42
CA ASN A 169 23.26 -12.24 11.41
C ASN A 169 23.22 -11.39 10.13
N ILE A 170 24.37 -10.95 9.63
CA ILE A 170 24.47 -10.25 8.33
C ILE A 170 23.94 -11.16 7.22
N ALA A 171 24.37 -12.42 7.15
CA ALA A 171 23.91 -13.36 6.12
C ALA A 171 22.38 -13.57 6.18
N ARG A 172 21.80 -13.67 7.37
CA ARG A 172 20.33 -13.77 7.55
C ARG A 172 19.61 -12.49 7.08
N CYS A 173 20.18 -11.32 7.36
CA CYS A 173 19.63 -10.04 6.93
C CYS A 173 19.73 -9.83 5.42
N ASP A 174 20.83 -10.26 4.80
CA ASP A 174 21.01 -10.16 3.35
C ASP A 174 20.02 -11.11 2.63
N LYS A 175 19.79 -12.32 3.15
CA LYS A 175 18.72 -13.22 2.64
C LYS A 175 17.31 -12.63 2.80
N PHE A 176 17.08 -11.81 3.82
CA PHE A 176 15.78 -11.18 4.07
C PHE A 176 15.41 -10.16 2.98
N GLU A 177 16.37 -9.56 2.29
CA GLU A 177 16.11 -8.64 1.17
C GLU A 177 15.23 -9.24 0.09
N ASN A 178 15.49 -10.49 -0.29
CA ASN A 178 14.70 -11.20 -1.29
C ASN A 178 13.24 -11.37 -0.84
N LYS A 179 13.01 -11.66 0.45
CA LYS A 179 11.66 -11.78 1.03
C LYS A 179 10.94 -10.43 1.04
N LEU A 180 11.68 -9.35 1.34
CA LEU A 180 11.15 -7.98 1.28
C LEU A 180 10.78 -7.56 -0.14
N ASN A 181 11.67 -7.80 -1.12
CA ASN A 181 11.43 -7.51 -2.54
C ASN A 181 10.20 -8.25 -3.06
N LYS A 182 10.07 -9.56 -2.79
CA LYS A 182 8.88 -10.36 -3.15
C LYS A 182 7.60 -9.76 -2.56
N SER A 183 7.65 -9.32 -1.31
CA SER A 183 6.50 -8.71 -0.63
C SER A 183 6.11 -7.36 -1.22
N GLU A 184 7.07 -6.55 -1.66
CA GLU A 184 6.81 -5.28 -2.34
C GLU A 184 6.17 -5.48 -3.71
N ILE A 185 6.67 -6.43 -4.50
CA ILE A 185 6.09 -6.79 -5.79
C ILE A 185 4.64 -7.27 -5.60
N ALA A 186 4.40 -8.13 -4.61
CA ALA A 186 3.05 -8.58 -4.28
C ALA A 186 2.13 -7.42 -3.88
N LEU A 187 2.60 -6.48 -3.06
CA LEU A 187 1.85 -5.29 -2.66
C LEU A 187 1.56 -4.37 -3.86
N ALA A 188 2.53 -4.17 -4.75
CA ALA A 188 2.35 -3.36 -5.96
C ALA A 188 1.30 -3.98 -6.90
N SER A 189 1.38 -5.30 -7.13
CA SER A 189 0.40 -6.06 -7.91
C SER A 189 -1.00 -5.95 -7.30
N LEU A 190 -1.10 -6.09 -5.97
CA LEU A 190 -2.37 -5.92 -5.25
C LEU A 190 -2.95 -4.51 -5.45
N ASN A 191 -2.14 -3.47 -5.29
CA ASN A 191 -2.58 -2.09 -5.47
C ASN A 191 -3.05 -1.83 -6.92
N GLN A 192 -2.37 -2.40 -7.91
CA GLN A 192 -2.79 -2.34 -9.31
C GLN A 192 -4.15 -3.03 -9.50
N LYS A 193 -4.32 -4.25 -8.98
CA LYS A 193 -5.61 -4.98 -9.01
C LYS A 193 -6.72 -4.14 -8.37
N ILE A 194 -6.50 -3.58 -7.19
CA ILE A 194 -7.49 -2.72 -6.50
C ILE A 194 -7.84 -1.49 -7.35
N SER A 195 -6.86 -0.87 -8.01
CA SER A 195 -7.09 0.29 -8.89
C SER A 195 -7.97 -0.07 -10.10
N THR A 196 -7.70 -1.21 -10.74
CA THR A 196 -8.51 -1.75 -11.83
C THR A 196 -9.95 -2.01 -11.39
N GLU A 197 -10.13 -2.68 -10.25
CA GLU A 197 -11.45 -2.94 -9.67
C GLU A 197 -12.18 -1.65 -9.28
N LYS A 198 -11.46 -0.64 -8.79
CA LYS A 198 -12.01 0.70 -8.51
C LYS A 198 -12.50 1.39 -9.77
N SER A 199 -11.79 1.26 -10.88
CA SER A 199 -12.22 1.81 -12.18
C SER A 199 -13.55 1.19 -12.64
N LYS A 200 -13.71 -0.14 -12.50
CA LYS A 200 -14.97 -0.84 -12.79
C LYS A 200 -16.12 -0.36 -11.89
N ALA A 201 -15.88 -0.26 -10.58
CA ALA A 201 -16.88 0.26 -9.63
C ALA A 201 -17.29 1.71 -9.97
N SER A 202 -16.34 2.57 -10.30
CA SER A 202 -16.59 3.96 -10.74
C SER A 202 -17.40 4.01 -12.05
N LYS A 203 -17.06 3.16 -13.04
CA LYS A 203 -17.82 3.05 -14.29
C LYS A 203 -19.26 2.63 -14.05
N SER A 204 -19.48 1.65 -13.15
CA SER A 204 -20.83 1.24 -12.73
C SER A 204 -21.62 2.41 -12.14
N TYR A 205 -21.00 3.21 -11.26
CA TYR A 205 -21.63 4.40 -10.68
C TYR A 205 -21.98 5.45 -11.75
N GLN A 206 -21.11 5.69 -12.72
CA GLN A 206 -21.34 6.64 -13.81
C GLN A 206 -22.49 6.20 -14.72
N LEU A 207 -22.54 4.92 -15.10
CA LEU A 207 -23.65 4.34 -15.87
C LEU A 207 -24.97 4.53 -15.12
N CYS A 208 -24.98 4.28 -13.81
CA CYS A 208 -26.16 4.52 -13.00
C CYS A 208 -26.57 6.00 -12.98
N LYS A 209 -25.63 6.94 -12.81
CA LYS A 209 -25.92 8.39 -12.85
C LYS A 209 -26.45 8.83 -14.22
N GLN A 210 -25.94 8.27 -15.31
CA GLN A 210 -26.49 8.50 -16.66
C GLN A 210 -27.90 7.93 -16.81
N GLY A 211 -28.17 6.78 -16.19
CA GLY A 211 -29.50 6.17 -16.13
C GLY A 211 -30.51 7.05 -15.39
N ILE A 212 -30.12 7.62 -14.24
CA ILE A 212 -30.95 8.57 -13.49
C ILE A 212 -31.25 9.80 -14.35
N LYS A 213 -30.23 10.42 -14.98
CA LYS A 213 -30.45 11.56 -15.87
C LYS A 213 -31.37 11.24 -17.05
N SER A 214 -31.21 10.06 -17.66
CA SER A 214 -32.03 9.61 -18.80
C SER A 214 -33.47 9.31 -18.38
N SER A 215 -33.66 8.84 -17.14
CA SER A 215 -34.98 8.76 -16.52
C SER A 215 -35.55 10.18 -16.40
N ASP A 216 -34.87 11.09 -15.71
CA ASP A 216 -35.42 12.40 -15.31
C ASP A 216 -35.71 13.35 -16.48
N THR A 217 -34.92 13.34 -17.56
CA THR A 217 -35.15 14.21 -18.72
C THR A 217 -36.27 13.71 -19.65
N ALA A 218 -36.67 12.45 -19.53
CA ALA A 218 -37.77 11.90 -20.29
C ALA A 218 -39.11 12.24 -19.63
N SER A 219 -39.64 13.42 -19.95
CA SER A 219 -41.03 13.78 -19.69
C SER A 219 -41.94 12.74 -20.39
N ASN A 220 -42.45 11.77 -19.61
CA ASN A 220 -43.41 10.71 -19.96
C ASN A 220 -43.13 9.87 -21.24
N ARG A 221 -41.90 9.87 -21.76
CA ARG A 221 -41.56 9.09 -22.97
C ARG A 221 -40.99 7.71 -22.61
N SER A 222 -41.61 6.66 -23.14
CA SER A 222 -41.19 5.26 -23.00
C SER A 222 -39.71 5.01 -23.36
N SER A 223 -39.17 5.79 -24.30
CA SER A 223 -37.77 5.68 -24.75
C SER A 223 -36.74 6.03 -23.66
N GLY A 224 -37.04 6.98 -22.76
CA GLY A 224 -36.15 7.33 -21.65
C GLY A 224 -36.10 6.24 -20.58
N THR A 225 -37.26 5.66 -20.26
CA THR A 225 -37.37 4.53 -19.33
C THR A 225 -36.65 3.29 -19.87
N ALA A 226 -36.76 3.00 -21.17
CA ALA A 226 -36.04 1.89 -21.81
C ALA A 226 -34.50 2.09 -21.73
N LYS A 227 -34.01 3.29 -22.03
CA LYS A 227 -32.58 3.63 -21.89
C LYS A 227 -32.10 3.54 -20.44
N ALA A 228 -32.92 4.00 -19.48
CA ALA A 228 -32.61 3.88 -18.06
C ALA A 228 -32.51 2.41 -17.61
N LYS A 229 -33.40 1.53 -18.09
CA LYS A 229 -33.33 0.07 -17.85
C LYS A 229 -32.05 -0.54 -18.41
N GLN A 230 -31.69 -0.20 -19.66
CA GLN A 230 -30.45 -0.68 -20.27
C GLN A 230 -29.21 -0.23 -19.48
N LEU A 231 -29.15 1.05 -19.08
CA LEU A 231 -28.05 1.58 -18.29
C LEU A 231 -27.97 0.96 -16.89
N LEU A 232 -29.11 0.66 -16.26
CA LEU A 232 -29.17 -0.07 -15.00
C LEU A 232 -28.61 -1.49 -15.15
N ALA A 233 -29.00 -2.22 -16.20
CA ALA A 233 -28.49 -3.55 -16.48
C ALA A 233 -26.96 -3.54 -16.70
N GLN A 234 -26.46 -2.61 -17.51
CA GLN A 234 -25.02 -2.43 -17.71
C GLN A 234 -24.28 -2.06 -16.42
N SER A 235 -24.86 -1.18 -15.59
CA SER A 235 -24.30 -0.82 -14.28
C SER A 235 -24.19 -2.03 -13.35
N LYS A 236 -25.23 -2.88 -13.28
CA LYS A 236 -25.22 -4.12 -12.48
C LYS A 236 -24.16 -5.10 -12.95
N VAL A 237 -24.04 -5.33 -14.26
CA VAL A 237 -23.01 -6.20 -14.84
C VAL A 237 -21.60 -5.69 -14.52
N GLN A 238 -21.37 -4.37 -14.65
CA GLN A 238 -20.07 -3.75 -14.33
C GLN A 238 -19.74 -3.81 -12.83
N LEU A 239 -20.74 -3.79 -11.95
CA LEU A 239 -20.52 -3.93 -10.51
C LEU A 239 -20.25 -5.39 -10.12
N ALA A 240 -20.97 -6.32 -10.74
CA ALA A 240 -20.79 -7.76 -10.53
C ALA A 240 -19.44 -8.27 -11.06
N SER A 241 -18.87 -7.61 -12.09
CA SER A 241 -17.52 -7.91 -12.58
C SER A 241 -16.39 -7.38 -11.68
N VAL A 242 -16.75 -6.72 -10.57
CA VAL A 242 -15.79 -6.33 -9.54
C VAL A 242 -15.41 -7.56 -8.72
N GLY A 243 -14.15 -8.00 -8.84
CA GLY A 243 -13.62 -9.19 -8.19
C GLY A 243 -13.39 -9.04 -6.68
N ILE A 244 -14.41 -8.66 -5.89
CA ILE A 244 -14.22 -8.44 -4.45
C ILE A 244 -13.86 -9.73 -3.71
N SER A 245 -14.42 -10.87 -4.09
CA SER A 245 -14.21 -12.14 -3.38
C SER A 245 -12.73 -12.52 -3.35
N THR A 246 -12.04 -12.37 -4.48
CA THR A 246 -10.60 -12.61 -4.63
C THR A 246 -9.75 -11.55 -3.91
N LEU A 247 -10.26 -10.32 -3.75
CA LEU A 247 -9.56 -9.28 -2.99
C LEU A 247 -9.76 -9.42 -1.47
N LYS A 248 -10.93 -9.87 -1.01
CA LYS A 248 -11.24 -10.05 0.42
C LYS A 248 -10.48 -11.18 1.08
N SER A 249 -10.08 -12.21 0.34
CA SER A 249 -9.20 -13.27 0.86
C SER A 249 -7.81 -12.75 1.20
N ILE A 250 -7.42 -11.59 0.66
CA ILE A 250 -6.12 -10.98 0.93
C ILE A 250 -6.22 -10.14 2.21
N LYS A 251 -5.54 -10.59 3.27
CA LYS A 251 -5.55 -9.96 4.61
C LYS A 251 -5.26 -8.44 4.57
N LEU A 252 -4.35 -8.02 3.69
CA LEU A 252 -3.95 -6.63 3.48
C LEU A 252 -5.07 -5.74 2.89
N PHE A 253 -6.04 -6.31 2.18
CA PHE A 253 -7.06 -5.55 1.46
C PHE A 253 -7.91 -4.68 2.38
N SER A 254 -8.44 -5.28 3.46
CA SER A 254 -9.38 -4.62 4.37
C SER A 254 -8.75 -3.48 5.17
N ASP A 255 -7.45 -3.59 5.48
CA ASP A 255 -6.73 -2.60 6.25
C ASP A 255 -6.19 -1.46 5.37
N SER A 256 -5.96 -1.75 4.09
CA SER A 256 -5.45 -0.77 3.12
C SER A 256 -6.44 0.38 2.90
N LYS A 257 -5.90 1.61 2.76
CA LYS A 257 -6.68 2.80 2.38
C LYS A 257 -7.37 2.61 1.02
N LEU A 258 -6.71 1.92 0.09
CA LEU A 258 -7.23 1.63 -1.24
C LEU A 258 -8.43 0.66 -1.20
N GLY A 259 -8.34 -0.42 -0.44
CA GLY A 259 -9.44 -1.37 -0.27
C GLY A 259 -10.66 -0.74 0.39
N LYS A 260 -10.46 0.07 1.45
CA LYS A 260 -11.56 0.87 2.06
C LYS A 260 -12.23 1.81 1.06
N ASN A 261 -11.45 2.48 0.22
CA ASN A 261 -11.98 3.35 -0.83
C ASN A 261 -12.76 2.57 -1.90
N LEU A 262 -12.28 1.39 -2.31
CA LEU A 262 -13.00 0.52 -3.25
C LEU A 262 -14.36 0.12 -2.68
N LEU A 263 -14.41 -0.39 -1.44
CA LEU A 263 -15.66 -0.77 -0.79
C LEU A 263 -16.66 0.40 -0.70
N LYS A 264 -16.16 1.61 -0.43
CA LYS A 264 -16.99 2.83 -0.42
C LYS A 264 -17.58 3.16 -1.80
N GLU A 265 -16.76 3.10 -2.85
CA GLU A 265 -17.23 3.32 -4.23
C GLU A 265 -18.28 2.29 -4.66
N MET A 266 -18.08 1.03 -4.28
CA MET A 266 -19.09 0.00 -4.54
C MET A 266 -20.40 0.27 -3.82
N GLY A 267 -20.34 0.66 -2.54
CA GLY A 267 -21.53 1.08 -1.79
C GLY A 267 -22.26 2.27 -2.45
N HIS A 268 -21.54 3.25 -3.00
CA HIS A 268 -22.17 4.33 -3.77
C HIS A 268 -22.87 3.83 -5.04
N SER A 269 -22.25 2.89 -5.76
CA SER A 269 -22.84 2.25 -6.95
C SER A 269 -24.13 1.50 -6.60
N GLU A 270 -24.13 0.68 -5.55
CA GLU A 270 -25.31 -0.09 -5.12
C GLU A 270 -26.47 0.82 -4.69
N GLN A 271 -26.17 1.86 -3.92
CA GLN A 271 -27.17 2.85 -3.53
C GLN A 271 -27.74 3.59 -4.74
N CYS A 272 -26.91 3.92 -5.72
CA CYS A 272 -27.35 4.52 -6.97
C CYS A 272 -28.28 3.57 -7.74
N GLN A 273 -27.88 2.31 -7.92
CA GLN A 273 -28.68 1.30 -8.63
C GLN A 273 -30.05 1.10 -7.97
N THR A 274 -30.10 1.10 -6.65
CA THR A 274 -31.36 1.00 -5.89
C THR A 274 -32.27 2.21 -6.15
N LYS A 275 -31.71 3.43 -6.17
CA LYS A 275 -32.47 4.65 -6.49
C LYS A 275 -32.98 4.63 -7.93
N LEU A 276 -32.15 4.21 -8.88
CA LEU A 276 -32.52 4.11 -10.28
C LEU A 276 -33.62 3.06 -10.51
N SER A 277 -33.53 1.88 -9.88
CA SER A 277 -34.56 0.84 -9.95
C SER A 277 -35.91 1.38 -9.50
N LYS A 278 -35.96 2.02 -8.32
CA LYS A 278 -37.20 2.64 -7.80
C LYS A 278 -37.74 3.73 -8.73
N SER A 279 -36.88 4.55 -9.32
CA SER A 279 -37.28 5.58 -10.30
C SER A 279 -37.91 4.96 -11.55
N ILE A 280 -37.33 3.87 -12.06
CA ILE A 280 -37.85 3.12 -13.21
C ILE A 280 -39.20 2.50 -12.87
N GLU A 281 -39.31 1.81 -11.72
CA GLU A 281 -40.55 1.17 -11.27
C GLU A 281 -41.70 2.19 -11.15
N ASN A 282 -41.44 3.35 -10.55
CA ASN A 282 -42.45 4.42 -10.45
C ASN A 282 -42.88 4.93 -11.82
N LYS A 283 -41.96 5.04 -12.79
CA LYS A 283 -42.28 5.49 -14.16
C LYS A 283 -43.00 4.44 -14.98
N ASP A 284 -42.69 3.17 -14.79
CA ASP A 284 -43.42 2.07 -15.45
C ASP A 284 -44.89 2.06 -15.01
N VAL A 285 -45.18 2.33 -13.73
CA VAL A 285 -46.56 2.46 -13.23
C VAL A 285 -47.28 3.63 -13.92
N LEU A 286 -46.65 4.80 -13.99
CA LEU A 286 -47.24 5.99 -14.64
C LEU A 286 -47.47 5.77 -16.13
N LEU A 287 -46.52 5.16 -16.84
CA LEU A 287 -46.68 4.83 -18.27
C LEU A 287 -47.82 3.84 -18.49
N ALA A 288 -47.96 2.83 -17.63
CA ALA A 288 -49.06 1.87 -17.72
C ALA A 288 -50.44 2.53 -17.46
N GLU A 289 -50.52 3.48 -16.54
CA GLU A 289 -51.74 4.28 -16.31
C GLU A 289 -52.06 5.20 -17.49
N GLU A 290 -51.05 5.82 -18.09
CA GLU A 290 -51.21 6.66 -19.29
C GLU A 290 -51.69 5.82 -20.49
N GLU A 291 -51.09 4.65 -20.73
CA GLU A 291 -51.52 3.71 -21.78
C GLU A 291 -52.97 3.25 -21.57
N LYS A 292 -53.37 2.91 -20.34
CA LYS A 292 -54.76 2.56 -20.01
C LYS A 292 -55.71 3.71 -20.33
N THR A 293 -55.32 4.94 -19.97
CA THR A 293 -56.11 6.15 -20.22
C THR A 293 -56.23 6.44 -21.72
N GLN A 294 -55.14 6.30 -22.48
CA GLN A 294 -55.14 6.46 -23.94
C GLN A 294 -56.03 5.42 -24.62
N ARG A 295 -55.97 4.14 -24.20
CA ARG A 295 -56.86 3.09 -24.72
C ARG A 295 -58.33 3.38 -24.40
N ALA A 296 -58.64 3.81 -23.19
CA ALA A 296 -59.99 4.20 -22.80
C ALA A 296 -60.50 5.38 -23.66
N ASN A 297 -59.68 6.39 -23.89
CA ASN A 297 -60.01 7.53 -24.76
C ASN A 297 -60.23 7.11 -26.22
N GLN A 298 -59.40 6.22 -26.75
CA GLN A 298 -59.56 5.67 -28.11
C GLN A 298 -60.87 4.87 -28.23
N LEU A 299 -61.20 4.03 -27.26
CA LEU A 299 -62.46 3.29 -27.22
C LEU A 299 -63.66 4.25 -27.12
N ALA A 300 -63.58 5.28 -26.29
CA ALA A 300 -64.62 6.30 -26.18
C ALA A 300 -64.79 7.09 -27.50
N GLN A 301 -63.71 7.38 -28.22
CA GLN A 301 -63.77 8.02 -29.54
C GLN A 301 -64.42 7.10 -30.58
N LYS A 302 -64.06 5.81 -30.61
CA LYS A 302 -64.70 4.81 -31.49
C LYS A 302 -66.20 4.69 -31.19
N ALA A 303 -66.58 4.57 -29.92
CA ALA A 303 -67.99 4.51 -29.52
C ALA A 303 -68.77 5.78 -29.90
N LYS A 304 -68.15 6.96 -29.84
CA LYS A 304 -68.76 8.21 -30.33
C LYS A 304 -68.93 8.21 -31.85
N ALA A 305 -67.94 7.72 -32.60
CA ALA A 305 -68.01 7.61 -34.05
C ALA A 305 -69.11 6.63 -34.48
N GLU A 306 -69.19 5.46 -33.85
CA GLU A 306 -70.24 4.46 -34.09
C GLU A 306 -71.64 5.01 -33.78
N LYS A 307 -71.82 5.71 -32.65
CA LYS A 307 -73.10 6.37 -32.34
C LYS A 307 -73.49 7.42 -33.38
N ALA A 308 -72.52 8.22 -33.85
CA ALA A 308 -72.78 9.21 -34.90
C ALA A 308 -73.15 8.53 -36.23
N GLU A 309 -72.54 7.39 -36.55
CA GLU A 309 -72.88 6.59 -37.73
C GLU A 309 -74.29 5.98 -37.63
N GLN A 310 -74.64 5.42 -36.47
CA GLN A 310 -76.00 4.92 -36.19
C GLN A 310 -77.05 6.04 -36.30
N GLN A 311 -76.76 7.24 -35.79
CA GLN A 311 -77.65 8.39 -35.92
C GLN A 311 -77.82 8.81 -37.39
N LYS A 312 -76.75 8.83 -38.18
CA LYS A 312 -76.82 9.10 -39.62
C LYS A 312 -77.67 8.05 -40.35
N ALA A 313 -77.50 6.77 -40.02
CA ALA A 313 -78.28 5.68 -40.59
C ALA A 313 -79.78 5.78 -40.24
N LEU A 314 -80.11 6.11 -38.99
CA LEU A 314 -81.48 6.38 -38.57
C LEU A 314 -82.08 7.57 -39.31
N TYR A 315 -81.33 8.68 -39.42
CA TYR A 315 -81.78 9.86 -40.14
C TYR A 315 -82.06 9.58 -41.63
N GLN A 316 -81.19 8.79 -42.29
CA GLN A 316 -81.41 8.34 -43.66
C GLN A 316 -82.68 7.49 -43.80
N LYS A 317 -82.95 6.58 -42.86
CA LYS A 317 -84.20 5.79 -42.84
C LYS A 317 -85.44 6.68 -42.72
N ILE A 318 -85.40 7.67 -41.82
CA ILE A 318 -86.51 8.62 -41.63
C ILE A 318 -86.75 9.43 -42.91
N LEU A 319 -85.68 9.95 -43.54
CA LEU A 319 -85.80 10.66 -44.81
C LEU A 319 -86.40 9.79 -45.92
N TYR A 320 -85.97 8.53 -46.00
CA TYR A 320 -86.52 7.59 -46.98
C TYR A 320 -88.01 7.35 -46.78
N GLN A 321 -88.45 7.10 -45.54
CA GLN A 321 -89.88 6.93 -45.21
C GLN A 321 -90.70 8.18 -45.56
N LYS A 322 -90.23 9.37 -45.15
CA LYS A 322 -90.92 10.63 -45.45
C LYS A 322 -91.05 10.88 -46.96
N THR A 323 -90.03 10.51 -47.74
CA THR A 323 -90.07 10.59 -49.20
C THR A 323 -91.12 9.65 -49.79
N GLN A 324 -91.26 8.44 -49.24
CA GLN A 324 -92.30 7.48 -49.65
C GLN A 324 -93.71 7.99 -49.31
N GLU A 325 -93.90 8.54 -48.11
CA GLU A 325 -95.17 9.16 -47.71
C GLU A 325 -95.54 10.34 -48.62
N GLN A 326 -94.58 11.21 -48.95
CA GLN A 326 -94.82 12.31 -49.89
C GLN A 326 -95.21 11.82 -51.28
N LYS A 327 -94.61 10.73 -51.78
CA LYS A 327 -95.02 10.11 -53.04
C LYS A 327 -96.45 9.58 -52.97
N LEU A 328 -96.86 8.99 -51.85
CA LEU A 328 -98.24 8.55 -51.64
C LEU A 328 -99.21 9.74 -51.59
N VAL A 329 -98.89 10.80 -50.86
CA VAL A 329 -99.72 12.02 -50.81
C VAL A 329 -99.79 12.72 -52.16
N GLN A 330 -98.72 12.73 -52.96
CA GLN A 330 -98.74 13.25 -54.33
C GLN A 330 -99.59 12.37 -55.25
N ALA A 331 -99.56 11.04 -55.09
CA ALA A 331 -100.43 10.12 -55.81
C ALA A 331 -101.91 10.28 -55.39
N GLU A 332 -102.19 10.60 -54.13
CA GLU A 332 -103.54 10.92 -53.65
C GLU A 332 -104.03 12.28 -54.17
N LYS A 333 -103.18 13.31 -54.18
CA LYS A 333 -103.49 14.62 -54.80
C LYS A 333 -103.69 14.54 -56.31
N ALA A 334 -103.08 13.56 -56.99
CA ALA A 334 -103.36 13.27 -58.39
C ALA A 334 -104.72 12.58 -58.61
N LYS A 335 -105.33 11.99 -57.57
CA LYS A 335 -106.66 11.36 -57.61
C LYS A 335 -107.81 12.31 -57.25
N ASN A 336 -107.55 13.44 -56.59
CA ASN A 336 -108.58 14.44 -56.24
C ASN A 336 -108.04 15.87 -56.45
N PRO A 337 -108.37 16.56 -57.56
CA PRO A 337 -107.96 17.93 -57.79
C PRO A 337 -108.77 18.90 -56.89
N PRO A 338 -108.12 19.79 -56.13
CA PRO A 338 -108.83 20.76 -55.30
C PRO A 338 -109.36 21.95 -56.13
N GLN A 339 -110.62 22.28 -55.88
CA GLN A 339 -111.31 23.49 -56.34
C GLN A 339 -110.72 24.77 -55.72
N LYS A 340 -110.70 25.81 -56.55
CA LYS A 340 -110.33 27.23 -56.31
C LYS A 340 -111.20 27.88 -55.21
N PRO A 341 -110.63 28.71 -54.31
CA PRO A 341 -110.96 30.15 -54.25
C PRO A 341 -109.68 31.00 -53.97
N ALA A 342 -109.47 32.15 -54.63
CA ALA A 342 -110.00 33.51 -54.43
C ALA A 342 -109.30 34.32 -53.30
N ALA A 343 -108.93 35.55 -53.68
CA ALA A 343 -107.99 36.53 -53.12
C ALA A 343 -108.22 37.09 -51.70
N GLU A 344 -107.13 37.65 -51.13
CA GLU A 344 -106.95 38.83 -50.21
C GLU A 344 -105.90 38.52 -49.12
N SER A 345 -105.16 39.42 -48.46
CA SER A 345 -104.63 40.78 -48.66
C SER A 345 -103.58 40.99 -47.53
N ALA A 346 -102.62 41.93 -47.72
CA ALA A 346 -101.82 42.64 -46.69
C ALA A 346 -100.93 41.84 -45.70
N ALA A 347 -99.87 42.31 -45.03
CA ALA A 347 -98.91 43.41 -45.13
C ALA A 347 -97.84 43.16 -44.02
N GLU A 348 -96.65 43.73 -44.20
CA GLU A 348 -95.73 44.27 -43.15
C GLU A 348 -94.81 43.41 -42.24
N ASN A 349 -93.52 43.79 -42.32
CA ASN A 349 -92.55 44.05 -41.22
C ASN A 349 -92.02 42.87 -40.36
N SER A 350 -90.80 42.82 -39.85
CA SER A 350 -89.53 43.55 -40.01
C SER A 350 -88.44 42.83 -39.15
N VAL A 351 -87.18 43.25 -39.28
CA VAL A 351 -86.16 43.30 -38.20
C VAL A 351 -85.32 42.05 -37.85
N ASN A 352 -84.05 42.11 -38.31
CA ASN A 352 -82.79 41.99 -37.55
C ASN A 352 -82.80 41.33 -36.15
N LYS A 353 -81.91 40.34 -35.93
CA LYS A 353 -80.76 40.45 -35.00
C LYS A 353 -80.01 39.13 -34.80
N THR A 354 -78.70 39.16 -35.09
CA THR A 354 -77.65 38.53 -34.28
C THR A 354 -77.58 39.21 -32.90
N PRO A 355 -77.25 38.49 -31.82
CA PRO A 355 -75.92 38.62 -31.20
C PRO A 355 -75.37 37.25 -30.73
N ASN A 356 -74.08 36.94 -30.85
CA ASN A 356 -72.91 37.44 -30.10
C ASN A 356 -72.83 37.00 -28.62
N ASN A 357 -71.76 36.26 -28.33
CA ASN A 357 -70.91 36.23 -27.14
C ASN A 357 -71.34 35.62 -25.78
N ASN A 358 -70.33 34.92 -25.25
CA ASN A 358 -69.84 34.86 -23.86
C ASN A 358 -70.21 33.69 -22.93
N SER A 359 -69.16 32.92 -22.64
CA SER A 359 -68.53 32.79 -21.31
C SER A 359 -69.36 32.25 -20.15
N THR A 360 -68.93 31.11 -19.61
CA THR A 360 -68.59 30.86 -18.19
C THR A 360 -68.23 29.38 -18.06
N ASN A 361 -66.97 29.01 -17.89
CA ASN A 361 -66.26 28.96 -16.61
C ASN A 361 -67.10 28.26 -15.52
N SER A 362 -66.94 26.95 -15.39
CA SER A 362 -67.28 26.22 -14.16
C SER A 362 -66.10 25.34 -13.78
N ARG A 363 -65.64 25.63 -12.57
CA ARG A 363 -64.35 25.37 -11.97
C ARG A 363 -64.57 24.22 -11.01
N ASP A 364 -64.28 22.99 -11.41
CA ASP A 364 -64.29 21.86 -10.49
C ASP A 364 -63.04 21.89 -9.60
N LYS A 365 -63.26 22.34 -8.36
CA LYS A 365 -62.30 22.27 -7.27
C LYS A 365 -62.13 20.81 -6.85
N VAL A 366 -61.02 20.21 -7.24
CA VAL A 366 -60.47 18.99 -6.61
C VAL A 366 -60.05 19.34 -5.18
N LYS A 367 -60.76 18.78 -4.20
CA LYS A 367 -60.42 18.84 -2.78
C LYS A 367 -59.30 17.81 -2.51
N LYS A 368 -58.08 18.31 -2.31
CA LYS A 368 -56.96 17.57 -1.72
C LYS A 368 -57.26 17.33 -0.25
N GLU A 369 -57.22 16.08 0.19
CA GLU A 369 -57.17 15.72 1.60
C GLU A 369 -55.80 15.14 1.95
N ALA A 370 -55.24 15.68 3.02
CA ALA A 370 -53.87 15.49 3.47
C ALA A 370 -53.78 14.30 4.44
N ARG A 371 -52.66 13.58 4.37
CA ARG A 371 -52.22 12.63 5.40
C ARG A 371 -50.98 13.23 6.09
N PRO A 372 -50.81 13.05 7.41
CA PRO A 372 -49.49 12.60 7.83
C PRO A 372 -49.41 11.69 9.08
N LYS A 373 -48.38 10.82 9.00
CA LYS A 373 -47.41 10.40 10.04
C LYS A 373 -47.80 9.41 11.14
N SER A 374 -47.06 8.30 11.13
CA SER A 374 -46.46 7.69 12.33
C SER A 374 -45.11 7.02 12.00
N LYS A 375 -44.21 7.03 12.99
CA LYS A 375 -42.87 6.41 13.14
C LYS A 375 -42.85 5.86 14.60
N PRO A 376 -41.80 5.17 15.09
CA PRO A 376 -40.87 4.19 14.51
C PRO A 376 -40.74 2.94 15.44
N MET A 377 -39.90 1.95 15.11
CA MET A 377 -39.16 1.20 16.15
C MET A 377 -37.91 0.50 15.61
N ALA A 378 -36.89 0.44 16.46
CA ALA A 378 -35.55 -0.09 16.24
C ALA A 378 -35.40 -1.46 16.91
N THR A 379 -34.48 -2.29 16.43
CA THR A 379 -33.76 -3.25 17.27
C THR A 379 -32.34 -3.50 16.75
N GLU A 380 -31.44 -3.48 17.72
CA GLU A 380 -30.00 -3.67 17.75
C GLU A 380 -29.71 -5.14 18.12
N VAL A 381 -28.75 -5.82 17.46
CA VAL A 381 -28.10 -7.01 18.06
C VAL A 381 -26.62 -7.11 17.66
N ALA A 382 -25.82 -6.98 18.71
CA ALA A 382 -24.51 -7.53 19.09
C ALA A 382 -23.62 -8.32 18.11
N LYS A 383 -22.34 -7.92 18.20
CA LYS A 383 -21.12 -8.58 17.71
C LYS A 383 -20.76 -9.80 18.56
N LYS A 384 -20.18 -10.84 17.94
CA LYS A 384 -19.27 -11.80 18.62
C LYS A 384 -18.02 -12.02 17.78
N LYS A 385 -16.86 -11.73 18.39
CA LYS A 385 -15.51 -12.00 17.89
C LYS A 385 -15.10 -13.41 18.29
N TRP A 386 -14.72 -14.24 17.32
CA TRP A 386 -13.89 -15.43 17.53
C TRP A 386 -12.74 -15.35 16.52
N ALA A 387 -11.50 -15.42 17.00
CA ALA A 387 -10.30 -15.47 16.18
C ALA A 387 -9.61 -16.81 16.43
N PRO A 388 -9.35 -17.64 15.40
CA PRO A 388 -8.38 -18.70 15.50
C PRO A 388 -7.00 -18.20 15.07
N LYS A 389 -5.98 -18.55 15.86
CA LYS A 389 -4.58 -18.58 15.44
C LYS A 389 -4.42 -19.58 14.28
N ARG A 390 -3.64 -19.20 13.24
CA ARG A 390 -2.91 -20.05 12.26
C ARG A 390 -2.33 -19.11 11.17
N ASP A 391 -1.01 -19.03 11.02
CA ASP A 391 -0.08 -19.91 10.29
C ASP A 391 0.17 -19.35 8.87
N TRP A 392 1.43 -19.03 8.57
CA TRP A 392 1.84 -18.00 7.58
C TRP A 392 2.49 -18.55 6.30
N THR A 393 2.55 -19.87 6.13
CA THR A 393 3.20 -20.52 4.98
C THR A 393 2.40 -20.45 3.68
N ASN A 394 1.09 -20.22 3.72
CA ASN A 394 0.22 -20.29 2.52
C ASN A 394 0.21 -19.05 1.60
N LEU A 395 0.89 -17.95 1.93
CA LEU A 395 0.82 -16.72 1.11
C LEU A 395 1.72 -16.77 -0.14
N VAL A 396 2.69 -17.68 -0.18
CA VAL A 396 3.64 -17.81 -1.31
C VAL A 396 3.14 -18.83 -2.34
N ALA A 397 2.43 -19.88 -1.90
CA ALA A 397 1.92 -20.92 -2.78
C ALA A 397 0.85 -20.42 -3.78
N ASP A 398 -0.09 -19.58 -3.34
CA ASP A 398 -1.23 -19.13 -4.17
C ASP A 398 -0.83 -18.21 -5.34
N ILE A 399 0.32 -17.54 -5.27
CA ILE A 399 0.81 -16.67 -6.36
C ILE A 399 1.52 -17.47 -7.44
N GLN A 400 2.15 -18.60 -7.08
CA GLN A 400 2.90 -19.45 -8.02
C GLN A 400 1.93 -20.27 -8.91
N THR A 401 0.83 -20.76 -8.35
CA THR A 401 -0.21 -21.52 -9.07
C THR A 401 -1.02 -20.70 -10.07
N GLN A 402 -1.10 -19.37 -9.95
CA GLN A 402 -1.77 -18.52 -10.94
C GLN A 402 -0.92 -18.20 -12.17
N LYS A 403 0.40 -18.43 -12.12
CA LYS A 403 1.30 -18.14 -13.24
C LYS A 403 1.39 -19.28 -14.25
N GLN A 404 0.99 -20.50 -13.89
CA GLN A 404 1.02 -21.68 -14.77
C GLN A 404 -0.27 -21.91 -15.60
N SER A 405 -1.38 -21.19 -15.34
CA SER A 405 -2.64 -21.43 -16.07
C SER A 405 -2.91 -20.46 -17.24
N SER A 406 -1.93 -19.66 -17.66
CA SER A 406 -2.12 -18.71 -18.76
C SER A 406 -0.86 -18.58 -19.62
N LEU A 407 -0.36 -19.68 -20.17
CA LEU A 407 0.50 -19.63 -21.36
C LEU A 407 0.53 -21.03 -22.00
N SER A 408 -0.33 -21.26 -22.99
CA SER A 408 -0.25 -22.41 -23.87
C SER A 408 -0.66 -21.98 -25.28
N SER A 409 0.34 -21.66 -26.11
CA SER A 409 0.37 -21.96 -27.54
C SER A 409 1.70 -21.49 -28.15
N ASP A 410 2.43 -22.46 -28.68
CA ASP A 410 3.43 -22.38 -29.76
C ASP A 410 4.74 -21.61 -29.49
N LEU A 411 5.78 -22.37 -29.15
CA LEU A 411 6.99 -22.52 -29.99
C LEU A 411 7.88 -23.61 -29.37
N SER A 412 8.18 -24.63 -30.16
CA SER A 412 9.17 -25.65 -29.91
C SER A 412 10.57 -25.08 -30.16
N ASP A 413 11.52 -25.42 -29.29
CA ASP A 413 12.74 -26.16 -29.63
C ASP A 413 13.72 -26.06 -28.44
N ASP A 414 14.03 -27.24 -27.91
CA ASP A 414 15.20 -27.70 -27.15
C ASP A 414 16.13 -26.67 -26.50
N ASP A 415 16.19 -26.70 -25.15
CA ASP A 415 17.44 -26.87 -24.40
C ASP A 415 17.09 -27.32 -22.97
N GLU A 416 17.67 -28.45 -22.58
CA GLU A 416 17.55 -29.11 -21.28
C GLU A 416 18.37 -28.33 -20.23
N ASP A 417 17.70 -27.66 -19.29
CA ASP A 417 18.32 -27.22 -18.03
C ASP A 417 17.58 -27.90 -16.87
N GLU A 418 18.25 -28.90 -16.30
CA GLU A 418 17.88 -29.59 -15.06
C GLU A 418 18.03 -28.62 -13.88
N ASP A 419 16.96 -27.94 -13.50
CA ASP A 419 16.89 -27.24 -12.21
C ASP A 419 16.53 -28.24 -11.10
N GLU A 420 17.55 -28.63 -10.34
CA GLU A 420 17.42 -29.41 -9.09
C GLU A 420 16.57 -28.63 -8.07
N ASP A 421 15.38 -29.16 -7.76
CA ASP A 421 14.55 -28.73 -6.64
C ASP A 421 15.26 -29.06 -5.31
N GLU A 422 16.03 -28.12 -4.77
CA GLU A 422 16.50 -28.21 -3.37
C GLU A 422 15.31 -27.99 -2.42
N ASP A 423 14.78 -29.11 -1.93
CA ASP A 423 13.90 -29.19 -0.76
C ASP A 423 14.54 -28.47 0.44
N PHE A 424 14.10 -27.24 0.70
CA PHE A 424 14.58 -26.42 1.80
C PHE A 424 13.76 -26.71 3.06
N ASP A 425 14.27 -27.63 3.88
CA ASP A 425 13.76 -27.89 5.24
C ASP A 425 13.78 -26.59 6.07
N GLU A 426 12.59 -26.09 6.39
CA GLU A 426 12.40 -24.99 7.35
C GLU A 426 12.57 -25.52 8.78
N ASP A 427 13.79 -25.46 9.31
CA ASP A 427 14.01 -25.52 10.75
C ASP A 427 13.46 -24.23 11.40
N GLU A 428 12.17 -24.24 11.72
CA GLU A 428 11.53 -23.35 12.68
C GLU A 428 12.06 -23.66 14.09
N GLU A 429 13.22 -23.11 14.44
CA GLU A 429 13.59 -22.97 15.86
C GLU A 429 12.76 -21.82 16.48
N ASP A 430 11.66 -22.21 17.12
CA ASP A 430 10.89 -21.42 18.07
C ASP A 430 11.78 -20.96 19.22
N PHE A 431 12.32 -19.74 19.12
CA PHE A 431 12.95 -19.07 20.25
C PHE A 431 11.87 -18.40 21.11
N ASP A 432 11.36 -19.16 22.08
CA ASP A 432 10.33 -18.74 23.03
C ASP A 432 10.93 -17.79 24.09
N GLU A 433 11.15 -16.52 23.72
CA GLU A 433 11.64 -15.48 24.63
C GLU A 433 10.48 -14.79 25.35
N SER A 434 9.83 -15.50 26.27
CA SER A 434 8.86 -14.90 27.18
C SER A 434 8.84 -15.52 28.58
N LYS A 435 9.92 -15.32 29.35
CA LYS A 435 9.91 -15.28 30.83
C LYS A 435 11.28 -14.83 31.36
N SER A 436 11.45 -13.53 31.63
CA SER A 436 12.39 -13.02 32.65
C SER A 436 12.35 -11.48 32.68
N ALA A 437 11.28 -10.93 33.24
CA ALA A 437 11.39 -9.64 33.92
C ALA A 437 11.82 -9.92 35.37
N GLN A 438 12.83 -9.18 35.83
CA GLN A 438 13.39 -9.14 37.21
C GLN A 438 14.45 -10.19 37.60
N LYS A 439 15.72 -9.92 37.27
CA LYS A 439 16.82 -9.84 38.25
C LYS A 439 18.14 -9.39 37.59
N LYS A 440 18.67 -8.27 38.09
CA LYS A 440 20.11 -7.95 38.30
C LYS A 440 21.03 -8.00 37.07
N SER A 441 21.46 -6.86 36.54
CA SER A 441 22.72 -6.20 36.91
C SER A 441 23.93 -7.16 36.98
N GLY A 442 24.80 -7.09 35.97
CA GLY A 442 26.16 -7.65 36.01
C GLY A 442 26.37 -8.90 35.16
N LEU A 443 26.59 -8.73 33.86
CA LEU A 443 27.32 -9.71 33.06
C LEU A 443 28.03 -9.00 31.90
N ILE A 444 29.10 -8.26 32.22
CA ILE A 444 30.14 -7.96 31.25
C ILE A 444 30.80 -9.31 30.94
N ARG A 445 30.40 -9.93 29.83
CA ARG A 445 31.07 -11.13 29.34
C ARG A 445 32.47 -10.74 28.91
N ASP A 446 33.43 -11.30 29.63
CA ASP A 446 34.86 -11.12 29.41
C ASP A 446 35.27 -11.80 28.09
N TRP A 447 35.47 -11.00 27.06
CA TRP A 447 35.91 -11.43 25.73
C TRP A 447 37.40 -11.82 25.67
N THR A 448 38.12 -11.82 26.81
CA THR A 448 39.56 -12.14 26.84
C THR A 448 39.88 -13.63 26.66
N GLN A 449 38.91 -14.54 26.67
CA GLN A 449 39.18 -15.99 26.53
C GLN A 449 39.23 -16.51 25.09
N LEU A 450 39.03 -15.68 24.06
CA LEU A 450 39.09 -16.09 22.65
C LEU A 450 40.44 -15.84 21.96
N VAL A 451 41.50 -15.53 22.72
CA VAL A 451 42.87 -15.33 22.21
C VAL A 451 43.89 -16.17 23.01
N ARG A 452 43.64 -17.48 23.14
CA ARG A 452 44.69 -18.44 23.49
C ARG A 452 44.89 -19.44 22.38
#